data_AF-A0A3S0BZL0-F1
#
_entry.id   AF-A0A3S0BZL0-F1
#
_cell.length_a   1.000
_cell.length_b   1.000
_cell.length_c   1.000
_cell.angle_alpha   90.00
_cell.angle_beta   90.00
_cell.angle_gamma   90.00
#
_symmetry.space_group_name_H-M   'P 1'
#
loop_
_entity.id
_entity.type
_entity.pdbx_description
1 polymer ?
#
loop_
_entity_poly.entity_id
_entity_poly.type
_entity_poly.pdbx_seq_one_letter_code
_entity_poly.pdbx_strand_id
1 'polypeptide(L)'
;MPLPKPPAQRASRLDANAYSASLTPSKPRAVAPPVAPALPATPTAAPSAEVLRLPTPAASPAATRSGLPTKAASKAPAKSAAAKRSRKPAGEPKLFVLDTNVLMHDPMSLFRFEEHDVFLPMITLEELDGHKKGMTEVARNVRQVSRELDQLAASLKSSGIEEMSKGLPLAGTGHREAEGKLFFQTELIDAPLPQGLPQGKADNQILGVVQALKTHYPGREVVLVSKDINMRIKARALGLPAEDYRND
;
A
#
# COMPACT_ATOMS: atom_id res chain seq x y z
N MET A 1 -6.12 42.34 11.09
CA MET A 1 -7.44 42.93 10.81
C MET A 1 -8.40 42.53 11.93
N PRO A 2 -9.35 43.38 12.36
CA PRO A 2 -10.37 42.96 13.32
C PRO A 2 -11.32 41.95 12.68
N LEU A 3 -11.73 40.94 13.45
CA LEU A 3 -12.71 39.94 13.01
C LEU A 3 -14.14 40.49 13.15
N PRO A 4 -15.08 40.08 12.28
CA PRO A 4 -16.49 40.46 12.42
C PRO A 4 -17.08 39.90 13.72
N LYS A 5 -18.05 40.62 14.29
CA LYS A 5 -18.73 40.19 15.53
C LYS A 5 -19.56 38.92 15.26
N PRO A 6 -19.55 37.92 16.17
CA PRO A 6 -20.30 36.69 15.99
C PRO A 6 -21.82 36.94 16.04
N PRO A 7 -22.64 36.13 15.33
CA PRO A 7 -24.09 36.27 15.31
C PRO A 7 -24.72 35.89 16.66
N ALA A 8 -25.79 36.59 17.04
CA ALA A 8 -26.44 36.47 18.35
C ALA A 8 -27.45 35.31 18.46
N GLN A 9 -27.74 34.57 17.39
CA GLN A 9 -28.70 33.46 17.37
C GLN A 9 -28.16 32.26 16.58
N ARG A 10 -28.57 31.04 16.95
CA ARG A 10 -28.20 29.82 16.24
C ARG A 10 -28.93 29.75 14.89
N ALA A 11 -28.20 29.35 13.84
CA ALA A 11 -28.67 29.14 12.47
C ALA A 11 -29.11 30.39 11.66
N SER A 12 -28.85 31.63 12.13
CA SER A 12 -28.99 32.82 11.28
C SER A 12 -27.90 32.84 10.19
N ARG A 13 -28.29 32.95 8.91
CA ARG A 13 -27.34 33.21 7.81
C ARG A 13 -26.85 34.66 7.88
N LEU A 14 -25.55 34.87 7.66
CA LEU A 14 -24.94 36.20 7.53
C LEU A 14 -25.11 36.70 6.09
N ASP A 15 -25.51 37.96 5.93
CA ASP A 15 -25.65 38.60 4.62
C ASP A 15 -24.28 38.79 3.92
N ALA A 16 -24.25 38.57 2.61
CA ALA A 16 -23.02 38.67 1.81
C ALA A 16 -22.36 40.06 1.86
N ASN A 17 -23.14 41.12 2.11
CA ASN A 17 -22.66 42.50 2.28
C ASN A 17 -21.86 42.72 3.58
N ALA A 18 -21.77 41.74 4.48
CA ALA A 18 -20.88 41.80 5.65
C ALA A 18 -19.39 41.60 5.31
N TYR A 19 -19.06 41.19 4.07
CA TYR A 19 -17.71 40.85 3.63
C TYR A 19 -17.09 41.84 2.61
N SER A 20 -17.81 42.88 2.19
CA SER A 20 -17.34 43.86 1.21
C SER A 20 -16.43 44.93 1.81
N ALA A 21 -15.17 44.57 2.07
CA ALA A 21 -14.12 45.52 2.40
C ALA A 21 -13.65 46.28 1.14
N SER A 22 -13.95 47.58 1.07
CA SER A 22 -13.48 48.48 0.01
C SER A 22 -11.96 48.66 0.06
N LEU A 23 -11.24 48.13 -0.92
CA LEU A 23 -9.77 48.22 -1.01
C LEU A 23 -9.32 49.57 -1.60
N THR A 24 -8.85 50.48 -0.75
CA THR A 24 -8.12 51.68 -1.19
C THR A 24 -6.61 51.37 -1.33
N PRO A 25 -5.97 51.64 -2.48
CA PRO A 25 -4.55 51.35 -2.67
C PRO A 25 -3.67 52.27 -1.83
N SER A 26 -2.70 51.69 -1.13
CA SER A 26 -1.73 52.44 -0.33
C SER A 26 -0.51 52.89 -1.14
N LYS A 27 -0.02 54.08 -0.80
CA LYS A 27 1.11 54.79 -1.44
C LYS A 27 2.43 54.00 -1.30
N PRO A 28 3.33 54.00 -2.31
CA PRO A 28 4.60 53.29 -2.22
C PRO A 28 5.53 53.89 -1.15
N ARG A 29 6.26 53.02 -0.44
CA ARG A 29 7.19 53.37 0.64
C ARG A 29 8.61 53.58 0.09
N ALA A 30 9.28 54.65 0.54
CA ALA A 30 10.64 54.98 0.14
C ALA A 30 11.69 54.02 0.73
N VAL A 31 12.82 53.89 0.01
CA VAL A 31 13.98 53.02 0.32
C VAL A 31 14.94 53.73 1.30
N ALA A 32 15.63 52.96 2.14
CA ALA A 32 16.74 53.41 2.99
C ALA A 32 17.99 52.51 2.78
N PRO A 33 19.22 53.03 2.97
CA PRO A 33 20.47 52.42 2.46
C PRO A 33 21.05 51.30 3.36
N PRO A 34 22.03 50.52 2.86
CA PRO A 34 22.61 49.39 3.60
C PRO A 34 23.70 49.80 4.60
N VAL A 35 23.94 48.96 5.61
CA VAL A 35 25.05 49.07 6.56
C VAL A 35 25.85 47.76 6.57
N ALA A 36 27.19 47.89 6.63
CA ALA A 36 28.18 46.83 6.47
C ALA A 36 28.47 46.06 7.79
N PRO A 37 29.24 44.94 7.77
CA PRO A 37 29.18 43.90 8.79
C PRO A 37 30.13 44.08 9.99
N ALA A 38 29.85 43.37 11.08
CA ALA A 38 30.73 43.19 12.24
C ALA A 38 31.30 41.76 12.30
N LEU A 39 32.56 41.65 12.73
CA LEU A 39 33.36 40.41 12.85
C LEU A 39 33.35 39.86 14.32
N PRO A 40 33.87 38.64 14.58
CA PRO A 40 33.28 37.74 15.59
C PRO A 40 33.99 37.73 16.96
N ALA A 41 33.34 37.05 17.92
CA ALA A 41 33.94 36.62 19.19
C ALA A 41 33.85 35.09 19.36
N THR A 42 34.87 34.51 20.00
CA THR A 42 35.13 33.07 20.15
C THR A 42 34.49 32.45 21.42
N PRO A 43 34.44 31.11 21.56
CA PRO A 43 33.52 30.43 22.49
C PRO A 43 34.10 30.20 23.89
N THR A 44 33.24 29.83 24.85
CA THR A 44 33.67 29.33 26.17
C THR A 44 32.73 28.24 26.71
N ALA A 45 33.35 27.08 27.00
CA ALA A 45 33.04 26.02 27.97
C ALA A 45 31.59 25.56 28.25
N ALA A 46 31.40 24.24 28.14
CA ALA A 46 30.32 23.49 28.79
C ALA A 46 30.54 23.36 30.31
N PRO A 47 29.54 22.83 31.06
CA PRO A 47 29.81 21.49 31.61
C PRO A 47 28.63 20.49 31.59
N SER A 48 29.03 19.21 31.49
CA SER A 48 28.44 17.98 32.05
C SER A 48 26.93 17.72 32.00
N ALA A 49 26.57 16.68 31.24
CA ALA A 49 25.28 16.00 31.35
C ALA A 49 25.20 15.09 32.59
N GLU A 50 24.05 15.08 33.25
CA GLU A 50 23.76 14.22 34.41
C GLU A 50 23.27 12.84 33.95
N VAL A 51 23.98 11.77 34.35
CA VAL A 51 23.68 10.39 33.92
C VAL A 51 22.84 9.68 34.97
N LEU A 52 21.54 9.51 34.69
CA LEU A 52 20.65 8.66 35.47
C LEU A 52 21.10 7.19 35.43
N ARG A 53 21.71 6.72 36.52
CA ARG A 53 21.97 5.29 36.77
C ARG A 53 20.76 4.65 37.47
N LEU A 54 20.16 3.66 36.82
CA LEU A 54 19.28 2.68 37.46
C LEU A 54 20.13 1.52 38.02
N PRO A 55 19.89 1.06 39.26
CA PRO A 55 20.59 -0.09 39.84
C PRO A 55 20.07 -1.44 39.32
N THR A 56 20.96 -2.42 39.28
CA THR A 56 20.74 -3.81 38.84
C THR A 56 19.92 -4.65 39.85
N PRO A 57 19.33 -5.78 39.42
CA PRO A 57 18.54 -6.66 40.30
C PRO A 57 19.43 -7.58 41.15
N ALA A 58 18.98 -7.88 42.38
CA ALA A 58 19.57 -8.91 43.24
C ALA A 58 18.65 -10.14 43.32
N ALA A 59 19.27 -11.33 43.32
CA ALA A 59 18.57 -12.62 43.31
C ALA A 59 18.21 -13.12 44.72
N SER A 60 17.39 -14.18 44.79
CA SER A 60 17.29 -15.05 45.97
C SER A 60 16.95 -16.51 45.57
N PRO A 61 17.29 -17.51 46.41
CA PRO A 61 17.60 -18.86 45.91
C PRO A 61 16.55 -19.95 46.21
N ALA A 62 16.89 -21.19 45.85
CA ALA A 62 15.97 -22.32 45.65
C ALA A 62 15.64 -23.21 46.87
N ALA A 63 14.51 -23.93 46.76
CA ALA A 63 14.10 -25.08 47.60
C ALA A 63 13.24 -26.09 46.77
N THR A 64 13.08 -27.34 47.22
CA THR A 64 13.88 -28.46 46.68
C THR A 64 13.21 -29.84 46.93
N ARG A 65 13.04 -30.67 45.87
CA ARG A 65 12.48 -32.06 45.85
C ARG A 65 10.95 -32.13 46.06
N SER A 66 10.18 -33.16 45.66
CA SER A 66 10.45 -34.52 45.14
C SER A 66 9.26 -35.05 44.29
N GLY A 67 9.43 -36.10 43.47
CA GLY A 67 8.30 -36.97 43.04
C GLY A 67 8.15 -37.33 41.56
N LEU A 68 8.67 -38.49 41.17
CA LEU A 68 8.19 -39.37 40.08
C LEU A 68 7.45 -40.57 40.72
N PRO A 69 6.72 -41.47 40.00
CA PRO A 69 6.47 -41.58 38.55
C PRO A 69 4.98 -41.83 38.17
N THR A 70 4.65 -41.87 36.87
CA THR A 70 4.06 -43.05 36.14
C THR A 70 3.57 -42.71 34.72
N LYS A 71 3.39 -43.76 33.89
CA LYS A 71 3.02 -43.71 32.46
C LYS A 71 1.56 -43.27 32.21
N ALA A 72 1.34 -42.48 31.18
CA ALA A 72 0.23 -42.68 30.22
C ALA A 72 0.61 -42.08 28.85
N ALA A 73 0.25 -42.76 27.76
CA ALA A 73 0.56 -42.31 26.40
C ALA A 73 -0.68 -41.66 25.75
N SER A 74 -0.51 -40.50 25.11
CA SER A 74 -1.52 -39.94 24.20
C SER A 74 -0.90 -39.10 23.08
N LYS A 75 -0.96 -39.67 21.87
CA LYS A 75 -0.72 -39.14 20.52
C LYS A 75 -0.51 -37.63 20.37
N ALA A 76 0.57 -37.27 19.68
CA ALA A 76 0.70 -35.97 19.01
C ALA A 76 -0.35 -35.80 17.89
N PRO A 77 -0.95 -34.61 17.71
CA PRO A 77 -1.81 -34.33 16.57
C PRO A 77 -0.97 -33.96 15.34
N ALA A 78 -0.76 -34.92 14.44
CA ALA A 78 -0.29 -34.61 13.09
C ALA A 78 -1.33 -33.74 12.37
N LYS A 79 -0.97 -32.51 11.98
CA LYS A 79 -1.86 -31.61 11.24
C LYS A 79 -1.47 -31.52 9.77
N SER A 80 -2.25 -32.23 8.96
CA SER A 80 -2.67 -31.83 7.61
C SER A 80 -1.55 -31.53 6.60
N ALA A 81 -1.04 -32.59 5.95
CA ALA A 81 -0.53 -32.43 4.59
C ALA A 81 -1.65 -31.87 3.70
N ALA A 82 -1.38 -30.78 2.97
CA ALA A 82 -2.38 -30.13 2.13
C ALA A 82 -2.88 -31.10 1.05
N ALA A 83 -4.18 -31.40 1.07
CA ALA A 83 -4.80 -32.26 0.07
C ALA A 83 -4.72 -31.60 -1.30
N LYS A 84 -4.04 -32.25 -2.26
CA LYS A 84 -4.03 -31.84 -3.67
C LYS A 84 -5.46 -31.72 -4.18
N ARG A 85 -5.91 -30.50 -4.46
CA ARG A 85 -7.18 -30.28 -5.15
C ARG A 85 -7.04 -30.84 -6.58
N SER A 86 -7.92 -31.75 -6.95
CA SER A 86 -7.99 -32.27 -8.31
C SER A 86 -8.38 -31.15 -9.28
N ARG A 87 -7.43 -30.68 -10.10
CA ARG A 87 -7.69 -29.64 -11.12
C ARG A 87 -8.77 -30.12 -12.10
N LYS A 88 -9.78 -29.28 -12.31
CA LYS A 88 -10.79 -29.44 -13.38
C LYS A 88 -10.13 -29.19 -14.75
N PRO A 89 -10.65 -29.68 -15.88
CA PRO A 89 -10.10 -29.35 -17.20
C PRO A 89 -10.10 -27.83 -17.41
N ALA A 90 -9.00 -27.30 -17.94
CA ALA A 90 -8.71 -25.88 -17.96
C ALA A 90 -9.70 -25.09 -18.85
N GLY A 91 -10.34 -24.08 -18.26
CA GLY A 91 -10.79 -22.91 -19.01
C GLY A 91 -9.60 -21.96 -19.25
N GLU A 92 -9.83 -20.84 -19.93
CA GLU A 92 -8.80 -19.81 -20.05
C GLU A 92 -8.33 -19.34 -18.65
N PRO A 93 -7.03 -19.09 -18.45
CA PRO A 93 -6.53 -18.64 -17.16
C PRO A 93 -7.19 -17.32 -16.77
N LYS A 94 -7.62 -17.17 -15.52
CA LYS A 94 -8.17 -15.90 -15.02
C LYS A 94 -7.12 -14.79 -15.06
N LEU A 95 -7.57 -13.54 -15.03
CA LEU A 95 -6.73 -12.36 -14.83
C LEU A 95 -7.04 -11.75 -13.47
N PHE A 96 -6.13 -11.88 -12.51
CA PHE A 96 -6.27 -11.30 -11.18
C PHE A 96 -5.64 -9.91 -11.11
N VAL A 97 -6.46 -8.88 -10.89
CA VAL A 97 -6.00 -7.52 -10.65
C VAL A 97 -5.75 -7.36 -9.16
N LEU A 98 -4.52 -7.05 -8.75
CA LEU A 98 -4.17 -6.92 -7.33
C LEU A 98 -4.25 -5.47 -6.85
N ASP A 99 -4.67 -5.32 -5.60
CA ASP A 99 -4.56 -4.11 -4.79
C ASP A 99 -3.20 -4.07 -4.06
N THR A 100 -2.61 -2.88 -3.94
CA THR A 100 -1.38 -2.59 -3.19
C THR A 100 -1.38 -3.21 -1.79
N ASN A 101 -2.52 -3.20 -1.09
CA ASN A 101 -2.63 -3.79 0.25
C ASN A 101 -2.28 -5.29 0.26
N VAL A 102 -2.58 -6.03 -0.81
CA VAL A 102 -2.22 -7.45 -0.92
C VAL A 102 -0.70 -7.61 -0.93
N LEU A 103 -0.02 -6.81 -1.76
CA LEU A 103 1.44 -6.80 -1.91
C LEU A 103 2.14 -6.33 -0.62
N MET A 104 1.58 -5.32 0.05
CA MET A 104 2.10 -4.75 1.31
C MET A 104 2.01 -5.73 2.48
N HIS A 105 0.98 -6.56 2.53
CA HIS A 105 0.80 -7.56 3.58
C HIS A 105 1.48 -8.91 3.28
N ASP A 106 1.61 -9.28 2.01
CA ASP A 106 2.27 -10.51 1.59
C ASP A 106 3.18 -10.29 0.37
N PRO A 107 4.51 -10.31 0.54
CA PRO A 107 5.43 -10.09 -0.57
C PRO A 107 5.49 -11.25 -1.57
N MET A 108 4.94 -12.43 -1.22
CA MET A 108 4.90 -13.60 -2.11
C MET A 108 3.60 -13.69 -2.92
N SER A 109 2.69 -12.73 -2.77
CA SER A 109 1.33 -12.79 -3.34
C SER A 109 1.31 -12.93 -4.86
N LEU A 110 2.23 -12.28 -5.57
CA LEU A 110 2.37 -12.39 -7.04
C LEU A 110 2.49 -13.84 -7.53
N PHE A 111 3.10 -14.73 -6.74
CA PHE A 111 3.40 -16.11 -7.13
C PHE A 111 2.36 -17.13 -6.66
N ARG A 112 1.26 -16.67 -6.05
CA ARG A 112 0.27 -17.52 -5.35
C ARG A 112 -1.02 -17.76 -6.14
N PHE A 113 -1.01 -17.47 -7.44
CA PHE A 113 -2.15 -17.60 -8.35
C PHE A 113 -2.08 -18.83 -9.30
N GLU A 114 -1.13 -19.75 -9.06
CA GLU A 114 -0.95 -21.00 -9.82
C GLU A 114 -0.82 -20.73 -11.34
N GLU A 115 -1.72 -21.29 -12.18
CA GLU A 115 -1.75 -21.09 -13.63
C GLU A 115 -2.38 -19.76 -14.11
N HIS A 116 -2.81 -18.90 -13.19
CA HIS A 116 -3.54 -17.67 -13.53
C HIS A 116 -2.61 -16.46 -13.65
N ASP A 117 -2.98 -15.52 -14.53
CA ASP A 117 -2.19 -14.30 -14.73
C ASP A 117 -2.55 -13.24 -13.69
N VAL A 118 -1.58 -12.40 -13.40
CA VAL A 118 -1.63 -11.29 -12.45
C VAL A 118 -1.51 -9.98 -13.21
N PHE A 119 -2.28 -8.97 -12.82
CA PHE A 119 -2.23 -7.62 -13.38
C PHE A 119 -2.00 -6.59 -12.28
N LEU A 120 -1.03 -5.69 -12.49
CA LEU A 120 -0.74 -4.55 -11.60
C LEU A 120 -1.10 -3.22 -12.27
N PRO A 121 -2.12 -2.50 -11.75
CA PRO A 121 -2.39 -1.10 -12.10
C PRO A 121 -1.21 -0.19 -11.72
N MET A 122 -0.94 0.87 -12.49
CA MET A 122 0.20 1.77 -12.22
C MET A 122 0.14 2.44 -10.85
N ILE A 123 -1.06 2.82 -10.40
CA ILE A 123 -1.28 3.38 -9.07
C ILE A 123 -0.77 2.46 -7.95
N THR A 124 -0.77 1.13 -8.13
CA THR A 124 -0.23 0.21 -7.11
C THR A 124 1.29 0.31 -6.98
N LEU A 125 2.01 0.60 -8.07
CA LEU A 125 3.45 0.82 -8.03
C LEU A 125 3.79 2.16 -7.36
N GLU A 126 2.99 3.19 -7.62
CA GLU A 126 3.12 4.51 -6.98
C GLU A 126 2.92 4.42 -5.45
N GLU A 127 1.90 3.67 -5.00
CA GLU A 127 1.66 3.45 -3.57
C GLU A 127 2.76 2.62 -2.91
N LEU A 128 3.26 1.55 -3.56
CA LEU A 128 4.43 0.82 -3.09
C LEU A 128 5.64 1.75 -2.91
N ASP A 129 5.91 2.66 -3.84
CA ASP A 129 7.02 3.60 -3.71
C ASP A 129 6.86 4.56 -2.52
N GLY A 130 5.63 5.00 -2.25
CA GLY A 130 5.28 5.77 -1.05
C GLY A 130 5.54 5.00 0.25
N HIS A 131 5.19 3.71 0.28
CA HIS A 131 5.27 2.86 1.48
C HIS A 131 6.64 2.22 1.76
N LYS A 132 7.65 2.39 0.89
CA LYS A 132 9.00 1.81 1.08
C LYS A 132 9.84 2.41 2.21
N LYS A 133 9.38 3.46 2.89
CA LYS A 133 10.13 4.25 3.89
C LYS A 133 9.87 3.77 5.33
N GLY A 134 10.84 3.94 6.23
CA GLY A 134 10.74 3.56 7.65
C GLY A 134 11.26 2.15 7.96
N MET A 135 10.88 1.60 9.12
CA MET A 135 11.35 0.29 9.61
C MET A 135 10.21 -0.65 10.02
N THR A 136 9.00 -0.44 9.50
CA THR A 136 7.84 -1.31 9.75
C THR A 136 7.92 -2.59 8.92
N GLU A 137 7.21 -3.64 9.35
CA GLU A 137 7.12 -4.89 8.56
C GLU A 137 6.49 -4.64 7.18
N VAL A 138 5.51 -3.72 7.09
CA VAL A 138 4.96 -3.25 5.82
C VAL A 138 6.05 -2.65 4.92
N ALA A 139 6.89 -1.76 5.42
CA ALA A 139 7.98 -1.17 4.63
C ALA A 139 9.05 -2.21 4.23
N ARG A 140 9.25 -3.26 5.04
CA ARG A 140 10.08 -4.42 4.70
C ARG A 140 9.46 -5.23 3.55
N ASN A 141 8.18 -5.59 3.64
CA ASN A 141 7.45 -6.35 2.63
C ASN A 141 7.43 -5.61 1.30
N VAL A 142 7.12 -4.32 1.30
CA VAL A 142 7.16 -3.44 0.13
C VAL A 142 8.53 -3.51 -0.57
N ARG A 143 9.64 -3.40 0.17
CA ARG A 143 10.99 -3.52 -0.39
C ARG A 143 11.29 -4.92 -0.94
N GLN A 144 10.65 -5.97 -0.42
CA GLN A 144 10.76 -7.31 -0.98
C GLN A 144 9.99 -7.39 -2.31
N VAL A 145 8.74 -6.94 -2.35
CA VAL A 145 7.96 -6.84 -3.61
C VAL A 145 8.72 -6.05 -4.67
N SER A 146 9.28 -4.88 -4.33
CA SER A 146 10.06 -4.09 -5.28
C SER A 146 11.27 -4.85 -5.85
N ARG A 147 11.93 -5.72 -5.07
CA ARG A 147 13.04 -6.56 -5.54
C ARG A 147 12.57 -7.73 -6.41
N GLU A 148 11.41 -8.32 -6.12
CA GLU A 148 10.84 -9.37 -6.98
C GLU A 148 10.38 -8.80 -8.33
N LEU A 149 9.76 -7.61 -8.31
CA LEU A 149 9.37 -6.88 -9.53
C LEU A 149 10.59 -6.49 -10.38
N ASP A 150 11.68 -6.02 -9.74
CA ASP A 150 12.95 -5.69 -10.41
C ASP A 150 13.60 -6.93 -11.03
N GLN A 151 13.63 -8.07 -10.33
CA GLN A 151 14.13 -9.34 -10.88
C GLN A 151 13.28 -9.86 -12.04
N LEU A 152 11.94 -9.78 -11.94
CA LEU A 152 11.05 -10.12 -13.05
C LEU A 152 11.30 -9.21 -14.26
N ALA A 153 11.43 -7.89 -14.05
CA ALA A 153 11.73 -6.93 -15.10
C ALA A 153 13.11 -7.17 -15.74
N ALA A 154 14.12 -7.55 -14.96
CA ALA A 154 15.46 -7.90 -15.45
C ALA A 154 15.48 -9.17 -16.34
N SER A 155 14.43 -9.98 -16.32
CA SER A 155 14.28 -11.12 -17.25
C SER A 155 13.88 -10.72 -18.68
N LEU A 156 13.47 -9.46 -18.88
CA LEU A 156 13.12 -8.92 -20.21
C LEU A 156 14.36 -8.84 -21.11
N LYS A 157 14.21 -9.35 -22.34
CA LYS A 157 15.25 -9.27 -23.38
C LYS A 157 15.45 -7.86 -23.93
N SER A 158 14.45 -7.00 -23.78
CA SER A 158 14.49 -5.58 -24.15
C SER A 158 13.49 -4.77 -23.33
N SER A 159 13.79 -3.51 -23.09
CA SER A 159 12.95 -2.58 -22.31
C SER A 159 11.79 -1.98 -23.12
N GLY A 160 11.26 -2.74 -24.10
CA GLY A 160 10.20 -2.28 -25.00
C GLY A 160 8.80 -2.46 -24.43
N ILE A 161 7.90 -1.49 -24.70
CA ILE A 161 6.48 -1.56 -24.30
C ILE A 161 5.80 -2.82 -24.87
N GLU A 162 6.15 -3.22 -26.09
CA GLU A 162 5.66 -4.46 -26.73
C GLU A 162 6.05 -5.73 -25.96
N GLU A 163 7.25 -5.77 -25.34
CA GLU A 163 7.69 -6.94 -24.57
C GLU A 163 6.99 -6.97 -23.20
N MET A 164 6.81 -5.80 -22.57
CA MET A 164 6.03 -5.68 -21.33
C MET A 164 4.57 -6.12 -21.53
N SER A 165 3.98 -5.80 -22.69
CA SER A 165 2.60 -6.16 -23.04
C SER A 165 2.40 -7.68 -23.26
N LYS A 166 3.47 -8.47 -23.41
CA LYS A 166 3.40 -9.94 -23.50
C LYS A 166 3.32 -10.63 -22.13
N GLY A 167 3.54 -9.87 -21.05
CA GLY A 167 3.58 -10.34 -19.66
C GLY A 167 4.88 -11.06 -19.27
N LEU A 168 5.35 -10.83 -18.05
CA LEU A 168 6.55 -11.45 -17.48
C LEU A 168 6.20 -12.83 -16.91
N PRO A 169 6.88 -13.93 -17.28
CA PRO A 169 6.63 -15.24 -16.68
C PRO A 169 6.95 -15.24 -15.18
N LEU A 170 5.97 -15.54 -14.32
CA LEU A 170 6.15 -15.51 -12.86
C LEU A 170 7.14 -16.58 -12.38
N ALA A 171 7.17 -17.74 -13.05
CA ALA A 171 8.18 -18.78 -12.82
C ALA A 171 9.63 -18.36 -13.17
N GLY A 172 9.84 -17.20 -13.81
CA GLY A 172 11.15 -16.72 -14.23
C GLY A 172 12.14 -16.44 -13.09
N THR A 173 11.64 -16.13 -11.88
CA THR A 173 12.49 -15.86 -10.69
C THR A 173 12.68 -17.07 -9.79
N GLY A 174 12.24 -18.27 -10.21
CA GLY A 174 12.43 -19.53 -9.46
C GLY A 174 11.15 -20.10 -8.84
N HIS A 175 10.03 -19.38 -8.90
CA HIS A 175 8.71 -19.82 -8.45
C HIS A 175 8.04 -20.75 -9.46
N ARG A 176 8.53 -22.00 -9.54
CA ARG A 176 8.13 -22.98 -10.57
C ARG A 176 6.63 -23.33 -10.53
N GLU A 177 5.99 -23.10 -9.40
CA GLU A 177 4.55 -23.22 -9.13
C GLU A 177 3.69 -22.08 -9.72
N ALA A 178 4.29 -20.93 -10.06
CA ALA A 178 3.62 -19.78 -10.64
C ALA A 178 3.70 -19.84 -12.17
N GLU A 179 2.87 -20.70 -12.76
CA GLU A 179 2.84 -20.99 -14.20
C GLU A 179 2.27 -19.81 -15.03
N GLY A 180 1.56 -18.87 -14.40
CA GLY A 180 1.03 -17.66 -15.03
C GLY A 180 2.06 -16.54 -15.30
N LYS A 181 1.55 -15.39 -15.75
CA LYS A 181 2.33 -14.19 -16.08
C LYS A 181 1.90 -12.95 -15.29
N LEU A 182 2.84 -12.05 -15.08
CA LEU A 182 2.63 -10.71 -14.56
C LEU A 182 2.50 -9.69 -15.71
N PHE A 183 1.38 -8.97 -15.72
CA PHE A 183 1.10 -7.85 -16.60
C PHE A 183 1.10 -6.54 -15.82
N PHE A 184 1.47 -5.46 -16.51
CA PHE A 184 1.40 -4.11 -15.99
C PHE A 184 0.45 -3.29 -16.84
N GLN A 185 -0.18 -2.29 -16.23
CA GLN A 185 -0.87 -1.25 -16.98
C GLN A 185 0.13 -0.42 -17.80
N THR A 186 0.20 -0.68 -19.11
CA THR A 186 1.03 0.08 -20.07
C THR A 186 0.30 1.25 -20.73
N GLU A 187 -1.03 1.27 -20.66
CA GLU A 187 -1.89 2.26 -21.32
C GLU A 187 -2.67 3.12 -20.31
N LEU A 188 -3.03 4.34 -20.72
CA LEU A 188 -3.96 5.18 -19.98
C LEU A 188 -5.38 4.65 -20.16
N ILE A 189 -5.83 3.88 -19.17
CA ILE A 189 -7.13 3.24 -19.14
C ILE A 189 -8.15 4.24 -18.58
N ASP A 190 -8.81 4.98 -19.48
CA ASP A 190 -9.83 5.97 -19.12
C ASP A 190 -11.21 5.30 -19.01
N ALA A 191 -11.46 4.71 -17.84
CA ALA A 191 -12.69 4.00 -17.53
C ALA A 191 -13.68 4.92 -16.77
N PRO A 192 -14.79 5.36 -17.39
CA PRO A 192 -15.77 6.20 -16.71
C PRO A 192 -16.51 5.40 -15.64
N LEU A 193 -16.09 5.55 -14.39
CA LEU A 193 -16.83 5.08 -13.23
C LEU A 193 -18.11 5.90 -13.03
N PRO A 194 -19.16 5.33 -12.40
CA PRO A 194 -20.38 6.06 -12.09
C PRO A 194 -20.08 7.36 -11.32
N GLN A 195 -20.77 8.44 -11.67
CA GLN A 195 -20.52 9.81 -11.17
C GLN A 195 -20.58 9.98 -9.64
N GLY A 196 -21.11 8.98 -8.90
CA GLY A 196 -21.11 8.96 -7.44
C GLY A 196 -19.79 8.55 -6.77
N LEU A 197 -18.80 8.07 -7.52
CA LEU A 197 -17.47 7.72 -6.97
C LEU A 197 -16.50 8.91 -7.05
N PRO A 198 -15.86 9.31 -5.93
CA PRO A 198 -14.85 10.38 -5.95
C PRO A 198 -13.69 10.06 -6.89
N GLN A 199 -13.51 10.87 -7.94
CA GLN A 199 -12.35 10.77 -8.82
C GLN A 199 -11.06 11.10 -8.04
N GLY A 200 -9.95 10.44 -8.37
CA GLY A 200 -8.63 10.69 -7.76
C GLY A 200 -8.32 9.93 -6.45
N LYS A 201 -9.20 9.03 -5.97
CA LYS A 201 -8.80 8.03 -4.96
C LYS A 201 -8.21 6.79 -5.64
N ALA A 202 -7.10 6.28 -5.12
CA ALA A 202 -6.38 5.14 -5.67
C ALA A 202 -7.27 3.90 -5.82
N ASP A 203 -8.00 3.51 -4.77
CA ASP A 203 -8.92 2.38 -4.83
C ASP A 203 -10.06 2.57 -5.85
N ASN A 204 -10.44 3.80 -6.17
CA ASN A 204 -11.39 4.04 -7.27
C ASN A 204 -10.69 3.92 -8.63
N GLN A 205 -9.46 4.40 -8.80
CA GLN A 205 -8.68 4.18 -10.04
C GLN A 205 -8.46 2.69 -10.33
N ILE A 206 -8.15 1.88 -9.31
CA ILE A 206 -8.04 0.41 -9.45
C ILE A 206 -9.36 -0.19 -9.95
N LEU A 207 -10.51 0.23 -9.40
CA LEU A 207 -11.83 -0.23 -9.87
C LEU A 207 -12.12 0.16 -11.34
N GLY A 208 -11.66 1.34 -11.78
CA GLY A 208 -11.72 1.76 -13.17
C GLY A 208 -10.90 0.83 -14.09
N VAL A 209 -9.66 0.54 -13.70
CA VAL A 209 -8.79 -0.40 -14.42
C VAL A 209 -9.42 -1.80 -14.53
N VAL A 210 -9.97 -2.33 -13.43
CA VAL A 210 -10.70 -3.62 -13.43
C VAL A 210 -11.89 -3.60 -14.41
N GLN A 211 -12.69 -2.52 -14.41
CA GLN A 211 -13.84 -2.38 -15.29
C GLN A 211 -13.44 -2.34 -16.77
N ALA A 212 -12.38 -1.61 -17.13
CA ALA A 212 -11.93 -1.56 -18.51
C ALA A 212 -11.26 -2.88 -18.95
N LEU A 213 -10.44 -3.52 -18.11
CA LEU A 213 -9.88 -4.85 -18.42
C LEU A 213 -10.99 -5.87 -18.72
N LYS A 214 -12.09 -5.84 -17.94
CA LYS A 214 -13.28 -6.66 -18.19
C LYS A 214 -13.94 -6.36 -19.56
N THR A 215 -13.87 -5.12 -20.04
CA THR A 215 -14.34 -4.72 -21.38
C THR A 215 -13.37 -5.13 -22.50
N HIS A 216 -12.05 -5.00 -22.27
CA HIS A 216 -11.01 -5.37 -23.24
C HIS A 216 -10.87 -6.88 -23.43
N TYR A 217 -11.15 -7.69 -22.40
CA TYR A 217 -11.04 -9.15 -22.45
C TYR A 217 -12.41 -9.84 -22.20
N PRO A 218 -13.40 -9.72 -23.10
CA PRO A 218 -14.76 -10.21 -22.87
C PRO A 218 -14.89 -11.73 -22.75
N GLY A 219 -13.90 -12.51 -23.24
CA GLY A 219 -13.84 -13.96 -23.06
C GLY A 219 -13.16 -14.41 -21.76
N ARG A 220 -12.48 -13.49 -21.05
CA ARG A 220 -11.60 -13.80 -19.92
C ARG A 220 -12.21 -13.33 -18.60
N GLU A 221 -12.11 -14.16 -17.56
CA GLU A 221 -12.56 -13.77 -16.23
C GLU A 221 -11.55 -12.80 -15.58
N VAL A 222 -11.92 -11.53 -15.45
CA VAL A 222 -11.16 -10.49 -14.74
C VAL A 222 -11.69 -10.34 -13.32
N VAL A 223 -10.82 -10.54 -12.32
CA VAL A 223 -11.20 -10.59 -10.90
C VAL A 223 -10.29 -9.65 -10.09
N LEU A 224 -10.90 -8.75 -9.30
CA LEU A 224 -10.18 -7.96 -8.31
C LEU A 224 -9.83 -8.82 -7.09
N VAL A 225 -8.59 -8.72 -6.62
CA VAL A 225 -8.13 -9.35 -5.37
C VAL A 225 -7.62 -8.26 -4.42
N SER A 226 -8.26 -8.14 -3.26
CA SER A 226 -7.92 -7.14 -2.23
C SER A 226 -8.10 -7.73 -0.83
N LYS A 227 -7.38 -7.19 0.17
CA LYS A 227 -7.64 -7.43 1.60
C LYS A 227 -8.68 -6.47 2.18
N ASP A 228 -8.91 -5.30 1.58
CA ASP A 228 -9.88 -4.31 2.08
C ASP A 228 -11.33 -4.73 1.74
N ILE A 229 -12.14 -4.81 2.79
CA ILE A 229 -13.58 -5.06 2.67
C ILE A 229 -14.31 -3.97 1.89
N ASN A 230 -13.88 -2.70 2.01
CA ASN A 230 -14.53 -1.58 1.33
C ASN A 230 -14.29 -1.63 -0.19
N MET A 231 -13.05 -1.89 -0.64
CA MET A 231 -12.76 -2.17 -2.04
C MET A 231 -13.65 -3.28 -2.62
N ARG A 232 -13.77 -4.40 -1.91
CA ARG A 232 -14.59 -5.54 -2.37
C ARG A 232 -16.08 -5.22 -2.40
N ILE A 233 -16.60 -4.43 -1.45
CA ILE A 233 -17.99 -3.95 -1.47
C ILE A 233 -18.23 -3.01 -2.66
N LYS A 234 -17.35 -2.03 -2.90
CA LYS A 234 -17.43 -1.14 -4.07
C LYS A 234 -17.42 -1.91 -5.38
N ALA A 235 -16.49 -2.86 -5.54
CA ALA A 235 -16.40 -3.70 -6.74
C ALA A 235 -17.72 -4.46 -7.01
N ARG A 236 -18.28 -5.10 -5.97
CA ARG A 236 -19.57 -5.82 -6.09
C ARG A 236 -20.73 -4.88 -6.42
N ALA A 237 -20.76 -3.67 -5.85
CA ALA A 237 -21.76 -2.66 -6.19
C ALA A 237 -21.65 -2.16 -7.65
N LEU A 238 -20.46 -2.26 -8.27
CA LEU A 238 -20.21 -1.99 -9.68
C LEU A 238 -20.39 -3.22 -10.60
N GLY A 239 -20.75 -4.39 -10.07
CA GLY A 239 -20.83 -5.63 -10.86
C GLY A 239 -19.46 -6.18 -11.31
N LEU A 240 -18.39 -5.82 -10.61
CA LEU A 240 -17.04 -6.32 -10.82
C LEU A 240 -16.79 -7.55 -9.91
N PRO A 241 -16.27 -8.68 -10.44
CA PRO A 241 -15.87 -9.81 -9.62
C PRO A 241 -14.78 -9.41 -8.63
N ALA A 242 -14.95 -9.76 -7.36
CA ALA A 242 -14.01 -9.39 -6.30
C ALA A 242 -13.89 -10.46 -5.22
N GLU A 243 -12.66 -10.95 -5.06
CA GLU A 243 -12.25 -12.01 -4.14
C GLU A 243 -11.40 -11.47 -2.98
N ASP A 244 -11.33 -12.28 -1.92
CA ASP A 244 -10.68 -11.99 -0.65
C ASP A 244 -9.33 -12.72 -0.60
N TYR A 245 -8.23 -11.99 -0.36
CA TYR A 245 -6.90 -12.59 -0.32
C TYR A 245 -6.64 -13.30 1.00
N ARG A 246 -6.70 -14.64 0.99
CA ARG A 246 -6.66 -15.51 2.19
C ARG A 246 -5.30 -16.16 2.44
N ASN A 247 -4.26 -15.34 2.48
CA ASN A 247 -2.94 -15.75 2.94
C ASN A 247 -2.44 -14.69 3.94
N ASP A 248 -2.41 -15.09 5.21
CA ASP A 248 -2.03 -14.35 6.42
C ASP A 248 -1.12 -15.24 7.26
#